data_AF-A0A2G6PI99-F1
#
_entry.id   AF-A0A2G6PI99-F1
#
_cell.length_a   1.000
_cell.length_b   1.000
_cell.length_c   1.000
_cell.angle_alpha   90.00
_cell.angle_beta   90.00
_cell.angle_gamma   90.00
#
_symmetry.space_group_name_H-M   'P 1'
#
loop_
_entity.id
_entity.type
_entity.pdbx_description
1 polymer ?
#
loop_
_entity_poly.entity_id
_entity_poly.type
_entity_poly.pdbx_seq_one_letter_code
_entity_poly.pdbx_strand_id
1 'polypeptide(L)'
;MASIKDLKKDVVRALGQLSSDCFIVDYVLGKDSDEVGDLYSETYTKAEEIYARIKAYPREKGAQGRKARREYFRGLEQEFQKLFNEQNERLIAIVEKDTAEGAER
;
A
#
# COMPACT_ATOMS: atom_id res chain seq x y z
N MET A 1 2.29 6.51 20.33
CA MET A 1 0.99 6.55 19.65
C MET A 1 1.20 7.25 18.32
N ALA A 2 1.12 6.53 17.21
CA ALA A 2 1.22 7.12 15.88
C ALA A 2 0.11 8.16 15.71
N SER A 3 0.48 9.37 15.36
CA SER A 3 -0.44 10.45 15.01
C SER A 3 -0.93 10.27 13.57
N ILE A 4 -1.99 10.98 13.17
CA ILE A 4 -2.42 11.06 11.75
C ILE A 4 -1.26 11.48 10.83
N LYS A 5 -0.35 12.32 11.35
CA LYS A 5 0.81 12.78 10.58
C LYS A 5 1.77 11.60 10.31
N ASP A 6 1.90 10.70 11.28
CA ASP A 6 2.72 9.49 11.14
C ASP A 6 2.04 8.52 10.16
N LEU A 7 0.73 8.28 10.29
CA LEU A 7 -0.02 7.46 9.32
C LEU A 7 0.15 7.95 7.87
N LYS A 8 0.00 9.25 7.63
CA LYS A 8 0.24 9.82 6.28
C LYS A 8 1.68 9.58 5.81
N LYS A 9 2.65 9.77 6.69
CA LYS A 9 4.06 9.58 6.36
C LYS A 9 4.34 8.10 6.03
N ASP A 10 3.73 7.19 6.75
CA ASP A 10 3.88 5.76 6.55
C ASP A 10 3.26 5.33 5.23
N VAL A 11 2.08 5.88 4.86
CA VAL A 11 1.47 5.63 3.55
C VAL A 11 2.38 6.06 2.40
N VAL A 12 2.91 7.29 2.44
CA VAL A 12 3.83 7.80 1.39
C VAL A 12 5.10 6.97 1.30
N ARG A 13 5.67 6.59 2.44
CA ARG A 13 6.89 5.75 2.47
C ARG A 13 6.64 4.39 1.87
N ALA A 14 5.55 3.74 2.24
CA ALA A 14 5.21 2.44 1.73
C ALA A 14 4.92 2.48 0.22
N LEU A 15 4.17 3.48 -0.27
CA LEU A 15 3.98 3.67 -1.72
C LEU A 15 5.30 3.88 -2.47
N GLY A 16 6.23 4.64 -1.90
CA GLY A 16 7.56 4.83 -2.47
C GLY A 16 8.37 3.52 -2.52
N GLN A 17 8.26 2.69 -1.47
CA GLN A 17 8.88 1.38 -1.43
C GLN A 17 8.30 0.46 -2.51
N LEU A 18 6.97 0.32 -2.58
CA LEU A 18 6.31 -0.52 -3.57
C LEU A 18 6.63 -0.08 -5.00
N SER A 19 6.67 1.24 -5.27
CA SER A 19 7.09 1.76 -6.57
C SER A 19 8.50 1.31 -6.93
N SER A 20 9.42 1.31 -5.96
CA SER A 20 10.80 0.87 -6.16
C SER A 20 10.86 -0.63 -6.38
N ASP A 21 10.09 -1.41 -5.60
CA ASP A 21 10.04 -2.86 -5.72
C ASP A 21 9.46 -3.30 -7.07
N CYS A 22 8.37 -2.67 -7.52
CA CYS A 22 7.79 -2.91 -8.84
C CYS A 22 8.80 -2.60 -9.96
N PHE A 23 9.48 -1.43 -9.89
CA PHE A 23 10.52 -1.08 -10.86
C PHE A 23 11.68 -2.07 -10.88
N ILE A 24 12.13 -2.56 -9.72
CA ILE A 24 13.18 -3.57 -9.64
C ILE A 24 12.71 -4.87 -10.29
N VAL A 25 11.47 -5.29 -10.03
CA VAL A 25 10.91 -6.50 -10.65
C VAL A 25 10.82 -6.36 -12.16
N ASP A 26 10.27 -5.27 -12.70
CA ASP A 26 10.21 -5.04 -14.15
C ASP A 26 11.61 -5.04 -14.78
N TYR A 27 12.58 -4.39 -14.12
CA TYR A 27 13.97 -4.37 -14.58
C TYR A 27 14.63 -5.75 -14.57
N VAL A 28 14.43 -6.54 -13.50
CA VAL A 28 15.03 -7.86 -13.33
C VAL A 28 14.41 -8.89 -14.27
N LEU A 29 13.09 -8.87 -14.44
CA LEU A 29 12.39 -9.78 -15.33
C LEU A 29 12.58 -9.39 -16.81
N GLY A 30 13.07 -8.18 -17.10
CA GLY A 30 13.39 -7.72 -18.44
C GLY A 30 12.16 -7.64 -19.35
N LYS A 31 10.96 -7.60 -18.76
CA LYS A 31 9.67 -7.45 -19.40
C LYS A 31 8.95 -6.36 -18.64
N ASP A 32 8.50 -5.32 -19.33
CA ASP A 32 7.40 -4.49 -18.81
C ASP A 32 6.23 -5.46 -18.61
N SER A 33 6.00 -5.87 -17.37
CA SER A 33 4.91 -6.77 -17.05
C SER A 33 3.69 -5.90 -16.81
N ASP A 34 2.70 -5.95 -17.72
CA ASP A 34 1.40 -5.32 -17.51
C ASP A 34 0.82 -5.68 -16.13
N GLU A 35 1.13 -6.89 -15.63
CA GLU A 35 0.73 -7.38 -14.31
C GLU A 35 1.37 -6.61 -13.14
N VAL A 36 2.63 -6.19 -13.26
CA VAL A 36 3.33 -5.37 -12.24
C VAL A 36 2.83 -3.93 -12.29
N GLY A 37 2.61 -3.40 -13.49
CA GLY A 37 2.01 -2.07 -13.69
C GLY A 37 0.58 -1.97 -13.13
N ASP A 38 -0.24 -2.99 -13.36
CA ASP A 38 -1.60 -3.10 -12.81
C ASP A 38 -1.56 -3.19 -11.28
N LEU A 39 -0.66 -4.00 -10.73
CA LEU A 39 -0.47 -4.14 -9.28
C LEU A 39 -0.14 -2.79 -8.63
N TYR A 40 0.81 -2.04 -9.20
CA TYR A 40 1.16 -0.72 -8.71
C TYR A 40 -0.05 0.24 -8.79
N SER A 41 -0.73 0.27 -9.94
CA SER A 41 -1.86 1.17 -10.19
C SER A 41 -3.05 0.92 -9.26
N GLU A 42 -3.40 -0.35 -9.03
CA GLU A 42 -4.43 -0.75 -8.06
C GLU A 42 -4.07 -0.31 -6.64
N THR A 43 -2.81 -0.53 -6.25
CA THR A 43 -2.34 -0.21 -4.90
C THR A 43 -2.33 1.29 -4.66
N TYR A 44 -1.89 2.06 -5.66
CA TYR A 44 -1.90 3.52 -5.63
C TYR A 44 -3.32 4.06 -5.47
N THR A 45 -4.26 3.57 -6.29
CA THR A 45 -5.67 4.01 -6.24
C THR A 45 -6.29 3.79 -4.85
N LYS A 46 -6.12 2.58 -4.28
CA LYS A 46 -6.65 2.28 -2.94
C LYS A 46 -5.97 3.11 -1.84
N ALA A 47 -4.68 3.39 -1.97
CA ALA A 47 -3.98 4.27 -1.04
C ALA A 47 -4.47 5.73 -1.11
N GLU A 48 -4.80 6.22 -2.31
CA GLU A 48 -5.42 7.54 -2.49
C GLU A 48 -6.80 7.63 -1.83
N GLU A 49 -7.61 6.57 -1.94
CA GLU A 49 -8.92 6.49 -1.26
C GLU A 49 -8.78 6.56 0.27
N ILE A 50 -7.81 5.82 0.83
CA ILE A 50 -7.49 5.89 2.27
C ILE A 50 -7.08 7.32 2.64
N TYR A 51 -6.27 7.97 1.80
CA TYR A 51 -5.89 9.37 1.99
C TYR A 51 -7.06 10.34 1.97
N ALA A 52 -8.00 10.15 1.04
CA ALA A 52 -9.21 10.95 0.94
C ALA A 52 -10.06 10.79 2.21
N ARG A 53 -10.23 9.56 2.71
CA ARG A 53 -10.92 9.25 3.98
C ARG A 53 -10.23 9.89 5.18
N ILE A 54 -8.90 9.95 5.19
CA ILE A 54 -8.15 10.67 6.25
C ILE A 54 -8.44 12.17 6.21
N LYS A 55 -8.47 12.77 5.01
CA LYS A 55 -8.74 14.21 4.83
C LYS A 55 -10.19 14.57 5.15
N ALA A 56 -11.14 13.71 4.82
CA ALA A 56 -12.57 13.95 5.01
C ALA A 56 -13.05 13.77 6.46
N TYR A 57 -12.25 13.13 7.33
CA TYR A 57 -12.71 12.81 8.69
C TYR A 57 -13.06 14.07 9.51
N PRO A 58 -14.31 14.19 10.00
CA PRO A 58 -14.76 15.38 10.72
C PRO A 58 -14.03 15.54 12.06
N ARG A 59 -13.64 16.78 12.36
CA ARG A 59 -12.95 17.08 13.62
C ARG A 59 -13.94 17.38 14.75
N GLU A 60 -14.39 16.35 15.44
CA GLU A 60 -15.12 16.54 16.69
C GLU A 60 -14.19 16.96 17.85
N LYS A 61 -14.71 17.87 18.69
CA LYS A 61 -14.01 18.39 19.88
C LYS A 61 -14.32 17.51 21.11
N GLY A 62 -13.50 17.63 22.16
CA GLY A 62 -13.71 16.91 23.42
C GLY A 62 -13.03 15.52 23.49
N ALA A 63 -13.13 14.87 24.66
CA ALA A 63 -12.46 13.60 24.91
C ALA A 63 -13.02 12.44 24.08
N GLN A 64 -14.34 12.40 23.88
CA GLN A 64 -15.03 11.37 23.11
C GLN A 64 -14.70 11.46 21.61
N GLY A 65 -14.73 12.68 21.03
CA GLY A 65 -14.29 12.92 19.66
C GLY A 65 -12.81 12.57 19.43
N ARG A 66 -11.93 12.77 20.42
CA ARG A 66 -10.52 12.32 20.36
C ARG A 66 -10.39 10.79 20.36
N LYS A 67 -11.22 10.08 21.13
CA LYS A 67 -11.21 8.60 21.18
C LYS A 67 -11.72 8.00 19.87
N ALA A 68 -12.91 8.43 19.41
CA ALA A 68 -13.50 7.99 18.14
C ALA A 68 -12.53 8.22 16.97
N ARG A 69 -11.86 9.38 16.96
CA ARG A 69 -10.83 9.69 15.97
C ARG A 69 -9.67 8.70 15.98
N ARG A 70 -9.15 8.35 17.16
CA ARG A 70 -8.03 7.40 17.28
C ARG A 70 -8.43 6.01 16.78
N GLU A 71 -9.62 5.55 17.14
CA GLU A 71 -10.14 4.25 16.69
C GLU A 71 -10.34 4.24 15.17
N TYR A 72 -10.91 5.29 14.60
CA TYR A 72 -11.08 5.43 13.15
C TYR A 72 -9.74 5.37 12.39
N PHE A 73 -8.74 6.14 12.84
CA PHE A 73 -7.42 6.13 12.18
C PHE A 73 -6.65 4.83 12.36
N ARG A 74 -6.83 4.14 13.48
CA ARG A 74 -6.28 2.79 13.67
C ARG A 74 -6.89 1.79 12.71
N GLY A 75 -8.20 1.89 12.43
CA GLY A 75 -8.85 1.09 11.39
C GLY A 75 -8.23 1.33 10.01
N LEU A 76 -8.04 2.59 9.64
CA LEU A 76 -7.39 2.95 8.36
C LEU A 76 -5.93 2.48 8.28
N GLU A 77 -5.19 2.51 9.38
CA GLU A 77 -3.83 1.96 9.45
C GLU A 77 -3.83 0.45 9.19
N GLN A 78 -4.77 -0.29 9.77
CA GLN A 78 -4.92 -1.73 9.54
C GLN A 78 -5.35 -2.06 8.11
N GLU A 79 -6.30 -1.30 7.55
CA GLU A 79 -6.71 -1.42 6.14
C GLU A 79 -5.52 -1.19 5.21
N PHE A 80 -4.71 -0.18 5.50
CA PHE A 80 -3.51 0.13 4.74
C PHE A 80 -2.44 -0.98 4.82
N GLN A 81 -2.18 -1.48 6.03
CA GLN A 81 -1.23 -2.58 6.24
C GLN A 81 -1.64 -3.85 5.50
N LYS A 82 -2.94 -4.17 5.55
CA LYS A 82 -3.50 -5.31 4.84
C LYS A 82 -3.32 -5.17 3.34
N LEU A 83 -3.67 -4.00 2.78
CA LEU A 83 -3.44 -3.71 1.36
C LEU A 83 -1.99 -3.96 0.96
N PHE A 84 -1.02 -3.42 1.71
CA PHE A 84 0.39 -3.56 1.36
C PHE A 84 0.90 -5.00 1.47
N ASN A 85 0.47 -5.73 2.49
CA ASN A 85 0.85 -7.14 2.63
C ASN A 85 0.31 -7.98 1.46
N GLU A 86 -0.96 -7.79 1.09
CA GLU A 86 -1.57 -8.50 -0.04
C GLU A 86 -0.84 -8.21 -1.37
N GLN A 87 -0.42 -6.96 -1.59
CA GLN A 87 0.24 -6.57 -2.82
C GLN A 87 1.70 -7.03 -2.87
N ASN A 88 2.39 -7.05 -1.73
CA ASN A 88 3.71 -7.66 -1.62
C ASN A 88 3.66 -9.17 -1.90
N GLU A 89 2.67 -9.89 -1.36
CA GLU A 89 2.49 -11.31 -1.64
C GLU A 89 2.23 -11.58 -3.14
N ARG A 90 1.42 -10.74 -3.78
CA ARG A 90 1.20 -10.81 -5.24
C ARG A 90 2.47 -10.54 -6.03
N LEU A 91 3.26 -9.54 -5.64
CA LEU A 91 4.52 -9.22 -6.31
C LEU A 91 5.53 -10.38 -6.18
N ILE A 92 5.61 -11.01 -5.01
CA ILE A 92 6.44 -12.21 -4.79
C ILE A 92 5.96 -13.34 -5.72
N ALA A 93 4.66 -13.59 -5.80
CA ALA A 93 4.11 -14.64 -6.66
C ALA A 93 4.41 -14.42 -8.15
N ILE A 94 4.41 -13.17 -8.63
CA ILE A 94 4.81 -12.82 -10.01
C ILE A 94 6.28 -13.21 -10.24
N VAL A 95 7.17 -12.85 -9.31
CA VAL A 95 8.60 -13.20 -9.40
C VAL A 95 8.82 -14.71 -9.35
N GLU A 96 8.17 -15.42 -8.42
CA GLU A 96 8.28 -16.88 -8.30
C GLU A 96 7.81 -17.59 -9.57
N LYS A 97 6.70 -17.14 -10.16
CA LYS A 97 6.19 -17.69 -11.42
C LYS A 97 7.18 -17.52 -12.57
N ASP A 98 7.74 -16.33 -12.78
CA ASP A 98 8.68 -16.11 -13.90
C ASP A 98 10.01 -16.87 -13.68
N THR A 99 10.50 -16.95 -12.43
CA THR A 99 11.69 -17.77 -12.12
C THR A 99 11.47 -19.26 -12.34
N ALA A 100 10.28 -19.78 -12.03
CA ALA A 100 9.94 -21.19 -12.30
C ALA A 100 9.85 -21.47 -13.81
N GLU A 101 9.19 -20.59 -14.58
CA GLU A 101 9.08 -20.72 -16.03
C GLU A 101 10.43 -20.55 -16.75
N GLY A 102 11.35 -19.74 -16.19
CA GLY A 102 12.71 -19.57 -16.70
C GLY A 102 13.64 -20.77 -16.42
N ALA A 103 13.37 -21.55 -15.37
CA ALA A 103 14.16 -22.75 -15.02
C ALA A 103 13.82 -23.99 -15.86
N GLU A 104 12.66 -23.99 -16.54
CA GLU A 104 12.22 -25.05 -17.45
C GLU A 104 12.61 -24.82 -18.92
N ARG A 105 13.28 -23.69 -19.24
CA ARG A 105 13.82 -23.36 -20.57
C ARG A 105 15.32 -23.63 -20.67
#